data_AF-A0A9P1AAT5-F1
#
_entry.id   AF-A0A9P1AAT5-F1
#
_cell.length_a   1.000
_cell.length_b   1.000
_cell.length_c   1.000
_cell.angle_alpha   90.00
_cell.angle_beta   90.00
_cell.angle_gamma   90.00
#
_symmetry.space_group_name_H-M   'P 1'
#
loop_
_entity.id
_entity.type
_entity.pdbx_description
1 polymer ?
#
loop_
_entity_poly.entity_id
_entity_poly.type
_entity_poly.pdbx_seq_one_letter_code
_entity_poly.pdbx_strand_id
1 'polypeptide(L)'
;MGKEHKSKHKKDRKRQRSPSSSESDSDDEQTKRIQKRLAEQRLVKKEEKKRQKEEMKANETAEEKRRRRMEKKARKEAKRRDAEAEDTLIPPELNYTNLNNPFNDAKLTQTFVWGKKLEKEGKNGLTQEEITKQTSQRIRKNLTEAAEFKRIRDSRAAAKEDAEMMKRDADLRSGQMSDTKEREFQLDQVKERTRIRIEQGRAKAIDLLTRYARFTDENSPEFQTSADFELENPVEYMKASCRTSEDIEDLIEDIRTYRELDGWANNHIWWADITRIAEDEIARRVKQNSREDVHESVKQEVQTLFKVRF
;
A
#
# COMPACT_ATOMS: atom_id res chain seq x y z
N MET A 1 -21.30 -45.06 -77.62
CA MET A 1 -20.89 -46.39 -78.12
C MET A 1 -20.17 -47.13 -77.00
N GLY A 2 -20.38 -48.44 -76.86
CA GLY A 2 -19.51 -49.33 -76.07
C GLY A 2 -20.09 -49.80 -74.73
N LYS A 3 -20.64 -51.03 -74.73
CA LYS A 3 -21.16 -51.82 -73.60
C LYS A 3 -20.07 -52.15 -72.57
N GLU A 4 -20.44 -52.42 -71.31
CA GLU A 4 -20.37 -53.79 -70.73
C GLU A 4 -20.76 -53.84 -69.23
N HIS A 5 -21.74 -54.70 -68.93
CA HIS A 5 -21.97 -55.24 -67.60
C HIS A 5 -20.97 -56.38 -67.32
N LYS A 6 -20.37 -56.43 -66.13
CA LYS A 6 -19.82 -57.68 -65.58
C LYS A 6 -19.99 -57.78 -64.07
N SER A 7 -20.55 -58.92 -63.69
CA SER A 7 -21.00 -59.34 -62.36
C SER A 7 -19.90 -59.98 -61.51
N LYS A 8 -20.21 -60.15 -60.20
CA LYS A 8 -19.63 -61.12 -59.22
C LYS A 8 -18.24 -60.71 -58.68
N HIS A 9 -17.93 -60.81 -57.38
CA HIS A 9 -18.09 -61.96 -56.49
C HIS A 9 -17.92 -61.54 -55.00
N LYS A 10 -18.77 -62.01 -54.08
CA LYS A 10 -18.51 -61.98 -52.62
C LYS A 10 -17.36 -62.94 -52.32
N LYS A 11 -16.30 -62.47 -51.67
CA LYS A 11 -15.23 -63.33 -51.14
C LYS A 11 -15.10 -63.08 -49.63
N ASP A 12 -15.71 -63.97 -48.86
CA ASP A 12 -15.42 -64.13 -47.44
C ASP A 12 -13.92 -64.39 -47.27
N ARG A 13 -13.24 -63.51 -46.53
CA ARG A 13 -11.85 -63.72 -46.10
C ARG A 13 -11.81 -63.69 -44.58
N LYS A 14 -11.96 -64.89 -43.98
CA LYS A 14 -11.46 -65.19 -42.63
C LYS A 14 -9.98 -64.83 -42.59
N ARG A 15 -9.62 -63.76 -41.88
CA ARG A 15 -8.22 -63.45 -41.57
C ARG A 15 -7.89 -64.03 -40.20
N GLN A 16 -7.02 -65.03 -40.24
CA GLN A 16 -6.36 -65.59 -39.07
C GLN A 16 -5.53 -64.51 -38.38
N ARG A 17 -5.56 -64.55 -37.04
CA ARG A 17 -4.64 -63.81 -36.18
C ARG A 17 -3.31 -64.56 -36.19
N SER A 18 -2.28 -63.97 -36.79
CA SER A 18 -0.90 -64.31 -36.51
C SER A 18 -0.33 -63.27 -35.54
N PRO A 19 0.15 -63.64 -34.35
CA PRO A 19 1.09 -62.81 -33.61
C PRO A 19 2.50 -63.10 -34.16
N SER A 20 3.14 -62.11 -34.78
CA SER A 20 4.57 -62.19 -35.06
C SER A 20 5.33 -61.88 -33.77
N SER A 21 5.81 -62.93 -33.12
CA SER A 21 6.84 -62.87 -32.09
C SER A 21 8.21 -62.72 -32.77
N SER A 22 8.97 -61.70 -32.37
CA SER A 22 10.42 -61.70 -32.52
C SER A 22 10.99 -62.33 -31.26
N GLU A 23 11.18 -63.64 -31.29
CA GLU A 23 11.82 -64.42 -30.23
C GLU A 23 13.34 -64.33 -30.41
N SER A 24 13.99 -63.67 -29.45
CA SER A 24 15.38 -64.00 -29.09
C SER A 24 15.28 -65.04 -27.99
N ASP A 25 15.29 -66.30 -28.43
CA ASP A 25 15.18 -67.52 -27.65
C ASP A 25 16.52 -67.88 -27.01
N SER A 26 16.68 -67.60 -25.70
CA SER A 26 17.50 -68.38 -24.75
C SER A 26 17.44 -67.78 -23.33
N ASP A 27 16.39 -68.07 -22.54
CA ASP A 27 16.43 -68.15 -21.04
C ASP A 27 15.05 -68.55 -20.44
N ASP A 28 14.61 -69.77 -20.73
CA ASP A 28 13.18 -70.16 -20.69
C ASP A 28 12.65 -70.83 -19.41
N GLU A 29 13.40 -70.83 -18.30
CA GLU A 29 12.90 -71.36 -17.01
C GLU A 29 13.21 -70.43 -15.83
N GLN A 30 14.35 -69.75 -15.88
CA GLN A 30 14.83 -68.92 -14.77
C GLN A 30 13.97 -67.64 -14.61
N THR A 31 13.57 -67.02 -15.71
CA THR A 31 12.73 -65.80 -15.74
C THR A 31 11.30 -66.07 -15.24
N LYS A 32 10.68 -67.17 -15.65
CA LYS A 32 9.35 -67.62 -15.17
C LYS A 32 9.36 -67.91 -13.66
N ARG A 33 10.42 -68.57 -13.15
CA ARG A 33 10.61 -68.82 -11.71
C ARG A 33 10.78 -67.51 -10.92
N ILE A 34 11.54 -66.55 -11.45
CA ILE A 34 11.71 -65.22 -10.84
C ILE A 34 10.37 -64.46 -10.79
N GLN A 35 9.59 -64.46 -11.87
CA GLN A 35 8.27 -63.83 -11.89
C GLN A 35 7.29 -64.47 -10.91
N LYS A 36 7.29 -65.81 -10.81
CA LYS A 36 6.48 -66.55 -9.83
C LYS A 36 6.87 -66.19 -8.40
N ARG A 37 8.17 -66.17 -8.08
CA ARG A 37 8.68 -65.77 -6.77
C ARG A 37 8.34 -64.32 -6.42
N LEU A 38 8.38 -63.41 -7.40
CA LEU A 38 7.97 -62.01 -7.22
C LEU A 38 6.46 -61.87 -6.98
N ALA A 39 5.64 -62.69 -7.65
CA ALA A 39 4.20 -62.74 -7.41
C ALA A 39 3.87 -63.28 -6.01
N GLU A 40 4.55 -64.35 -5.57
CA GLU A 40 4.43 -64.88 -4.21
C GLU A 40 4.86 -63.86 -3.15
N GLN A 41 5.99 -63.18 -3.34
CA GLN A 41 6.41 -62.08 -2.46
C GLN A 41 5.41 -60.92 -2.41
N ARG A 42 4.76 -60.60 -3.54
CA ARG A 42 3.69 -59.57 -3.59
C ARG A 42 2.45 -60.01 -2.81
N LEU A 43 2.10 -61.30 -2.82
CA LEU A 43 0.98 -61.84 -2.06
C LEU A 43 1.28 -61.81 -0.56
N VAL A 44 2.44 -62.29 -0.13
CA VAL A 44 2.88 -62.25 1.27
C VAL A 44 2.89 -60.81 1.80
N LYS A 45 3.46 -59.87 1.03
CA LYS A 45 3.48 -58.45 1.40
C LYS A 45 2.08 -57.82 1.46
N LYS A 46 1.13 -58.33 0.66
CA LYS A 46 -0.26 -57.87 0.68
C LYS A 46 -1.00 -58.39 1.92
N GLU A 47 -0.75 -59.64 2.30
CA GLU A 47 -1.29 -60.25 3.52
C GLU A 47 -0.72 -59.59 4.78
N GLU A 48 0.58 -59.36 4.82
CA GLU A 48 1.24 -58.65 5.92
C GLU A 48 0.68 -57.22 6.08
N LYS A 49 0.53 -56.48 4.98
CA LYS A 49 -0.13 -55.16 5.00
C LYS A 49 -1.59 -55.22 5.45
N LYS A 50 -2.28 -56.33 5.18
CA LYS A 50 -3.67 -56.53 5.63
C LYS A 50 -3.69 -56.77 7.14
N ARG A 51 -2.80 -57.63 7.63
CA ARG A 51 -2.62 -57.93 9.06
C ARG A 51 -2.26 -56.67 9.86
N GLN A 52 -1.26 -55.90 9.41
CA GLN A 52 -0.87 -54.63 10.03
C GLN A 52 -2.03 -53.61 10.06
N LYS A 53 -2.86 -53.55 9.01
CA LYS A 53 -4.04 -52.67 8.97
C LYS A 53 -5.17 -53.14 9.88
N GLU A 54 -5.22 -54.42 10.20
CA GLU A 54 -6.19 -55.01 11.13
C GLU A 54 -5.73 -54.81 12.57
N GLU A 55 -4.44 -55.02 12.85
CA GLU A 55 -3.79 -54.70 14.12
C GLU A 55 -3.92 -53.19 14.43
N MET A 56 -3.63 -52.30 13.48
CA MET A 56 -3.84 -50.85 13.67
C MET A 56 -5.30 -50.46 13.88
N LYS A 57 -6.26 -51.21 13.32
CA LYS A 57 -7.70 -50.96 13.53
C LYS A 57 -8.19 -51.47 14.89
N ALA A 58 -7.56 -52.54 15.39
CA ALA A 58 -7.90 -53.13 16.69
C ALA A 58 -7.41 -52.25 17.84
N ASN A 59 -6.27 -51.59 17.66
CA ASN A 59 -5.70 -50.67 18.65
C ASN A 59 -6.22 -49.21 18.54
N GLU A 60 -7.10 -48.90 17.58
CA GLU A 60 -7.60 -47.53 17.31
C GLU A 60 -8.68 -47.12 18.32
N THR A 61 -8.49 -45.99 19.01
CA THR A 61 -9.45 -45.40 19.95
C THR A 61 -10.72 -44.93 19.24
N ALA A 62 -11.85 -44.84 19.96
CA ALA A 62 -13.15 -44.48 19.37
C ALA A 62 -13.17 -43.11 18.65
N GLU A 63 -12.34 -42.17 19.11
CA GLU A 63 -12.18 -40.83 18.54
C GLU A 63 -11.36 -40.83 17.24
N GLU A 64 -10.29 -41.62 17.18
CA GLU A 64 -9.45 -41.78 16.00
C GLU A 64 -10.21 -42.46 14.86
N LYS A 65 -11.03 -43.46 15.21
CA LYS A 65 -11.98 -44.10 14.28
C LYS A 65 -12.99 -43.12 13.67
N ARG A 66 -13.40 -42.07 14.41
CA ARG A 66 -14.27 -40.99 13.90
C ARG A 66 -13.49 -40.10 12.94
N ARG A 67 -12.27 -39.66 13.29
CA ARG A 67 -11.39 -38.86 12.41
C ARG A 67 -11.12 -39.56 11.09
N ARG A 68 -10.79 -40.86 11.12
CA ARG A 68 -10.59 -41.66 9.91
C ARG A 68 -11.84 -41.77 9.05
N ARG A 69 -13.03 -41.92 9.65
CA ARG A 69 -14.30 -41.94 8.91
C ARG A 69 -14.58 -40.58 8.27
N MET A 70 -14.32 -39.49 8.99
CA MET A 70 -14.45 -38.13 8.49
C MET A 70 -13.47 -37.85 7.34
N GLU A 71 -12.21 -38.25 7.47
CA GLU A 71 -11.20 -38.13 6.41
C GLU A 71 -11.56 -39.00 5.19
N LYS A 72 -12.01 -40.23 5.40
CA LYS A 72 -12.50 -41.09 4.31
C LYS A 72 -13.72 -40.49 3.62
N LYS A 73 -14.61 -39.83 4.36
CA LYS A 73 -15.78 -39.12 3.82
C LYS A 73 -15.33 -37.89 3.03
N ALA A 74 -14.49 -37.04 3.61
CA ALA A 74 -13.92 -35.85 2.97
C ALA A 74 -13.13 -36.20 1.71
N ARG A 75 -12.33 -37.28 1.72
CA ARG A 75 -11.61 -37.77 0.54
C ARG A 75 -12.54 -38.31 -0.55
N LYS A 76 -13.62 -39.00 -0.16
CA LYS A 76 -14.64 -39.45 -1.13
C LYS A 76 -15.40 -38.27 -1.74
N GLU A 77 -15.69 -37.27 -0.93
CA GLU A 77 -16.37 -36.05 -1.34
C GLU A 77 -15.48 -35.17 -2.23
N ALA A 78 -14.20 -34.98 -1.88
CA ALA A 78 -13.21 -34.34 -2.73
C ALA A 78 -13.06 -35.08 -4.06
N LYS A 79 -12.97 -36.42 -4.04
CA LYS A 79 -12.94 -37.20 -5.28
C LYS A 79 -14.21 -37.05 -6.12
N ARG A 80 -15.39 -36.94 -5.49
CA ARG A 80 -16.66 -36.69 -6.18
C ARG A 80 -16.67 -35.29 -6.79
N ARG A 81 -16.23 -34.28 -6.04
CA ARG A 81 -16.12 -32.89 -6.49
C ARG A 81 -15.13 -32.75 -7.64
N ASP A 82 -13.98 -33.44 -7.57
CA ASP A 82 -12.98 -33.43 -8.65
C ASP A 82 -13.51 -34.10 -9.92
N ALA A 83 -14.33 -35.15 -9.79
CA ALA A 83 -15.00 -35.82 -10.91
C ALA A 83 -16.10 -34.94 -11.51
N GLU A 84 -16.90 -34.27 -10.68
CA GLU A 84 -17.93 -33.30 -11.11
C GLU A 84 -17.28 -32.08 -11.79
N ALA A 85 -16.15 -31.61 -11.28
CA ALA A 85 -15.33 -30.58 -11.91
C ALA A 85 -14.57 -31.08 -13.15
N GLU A 86 -14.46 -32.39 -13.38
CA GLU A 86 -13.86 -32.97 -14.57
C GLU A 86 -14.88 -33.16 -15.70
N ASP A 87 -16.12 -33.47 -15.34
CA ASP A 87 -17.27 -33.53 -16.25
C ASP A 87 -17.68 -32.13 -16.73
N THR A 88 -17.42 -31.10 -15.93
CA THR A 88 -17.74 -29.71 -16.27
C THR A 88 -16.54 -29.00 -16.90
N LEU A 89 -16.24 -29.33 -18.16
CA LEU A 89 -15.28 -28.58 -18.99
C LEU A 89 -15.83 -27.24 -19.50
N ILE A 90 -17.12 -27.00 -19.27
CA ILE A 90 -17.82 -25.79 -19.66
C ILE A 90 -17.68 -24.76 -18.52
N PRO A 91 -17.18 -23.54 -18.81
CA PRO A 91 -17.13 -22.46 -17.83
C PRO A 91 -18.50 -22.28 -17.14
N PRO A 92 -18.56 -22.10 -15.81
CA PRO A 92 -19.82 -21.90 -15.09
C PRO A 92 -20.60 -20.63 -15.53
N GLU A 93 -19.92 -19.72 -16.22
CA GLU A 93 -20.49 -18.53 -16.89
C GLU A 93 -21.38 -18.88 -18.10
N LEU A 94 -21.27 -20.09 -18.67
CA LEU A 94 -22.14 -20.58 -19.75
C LEU A 94 -23.30 -21.37 -19.14
N ASN A 95 -24.47 -20.73 -19.00
CA ASN A 95 -25.69 -21.33 -18.42
C ASN A 95 -26.39 -22.38 -19.30
N TYR A 96 -25.75 -22.85 -20.36
CA TYR A 96 -26.33 -23.84 -21.27
C TYR A 96 -26.02 -25.26 -20.81
N THR A 97 -27.08 -26.04 -20.61
CA THR A 97 -26.99 -27.47 -20.32
C THR A 97 -27.57 -28.27 -21.49
N ASN A 98 -27.33 -29.58 -21.57
CA ASN A 98 -27.94 -30.43 -22.60
C ASN A 98 -29.47 -30.37 -22.62
N LEU A 99 -30.10 -29.94 -21.52
CA LEU A 99 -31.55 -29.83 -21.37
C LEU A 99 -32.09 -28.41 -21.67
N ASN A 100 -31.23 -27.39 -21.64
CA ASN A 100 -31.59 -25.99 -21.84
C ASN A 100 -30.84 -25.40 -23.05
N ASN A 101 -30.73 -26.17 -24.13
CA ASN A 101 -30.01 -25.75 -25.32
C ASN A 101 -30.95 -25.09 -26.35
N PRO A 102 -30.81 -23.79 -26.63
CA PRO A 102 -31.66 -23.09 -27.61
C PRO A 102 -31.43 -23.55 -29.07
N PHE A 103 -30.35 -24.28 -29.34
CA PHE A 103 -30.01 -24.78 -30.68
C PHE A 103 -30.52 -26.19 -30.96
N ASN A 104 -31.33 -26.76 -30.05
CA ASN A 104 -31.94 -28.08 -30.20
C ASN A 104 -30.91 -29.22 -30.44
N ASP A 105 -29.67 -29.03 -29.99
CA ASP A 105 -28.61 -30.05 -30.02
C ASP A 105 -28.62 -30.84 -28.70
N ALA A 106 -28.74 -32.16 -28.82
CA ALA A 106 -28.84 -33.10 -27.71
C ALA A 106 -27.50 -33.36 -26.99
N LYS A 107 -26.37 -32.92 -27.56
CA LYS A 107 -25.02 -33.25 -27.08
C LYS A 107 -24.12 -32.02 -26.88
N LEU A 108 -24.71 -30.89 -26.48
CA LEU A 108 -24.00 -29.62 -26.28
C LEU A 108 -22.80 -29.74 -25.33
N THR A 109 -22.90 -30.57 -24.29
CA THR A 109 -21.81 -30.75 -23.31
C THR A 109 -20.71 -31.68 -23.79
N GLN A 110 -20.88 -32.38 -24.91
CA GLN A 110 -19.83 -33.24 -25.45
C GLN A 110 -18.79 -32.40 -26.18
N THR A 111 -17.52 -32.63 -25.86
CA THR A 111 -16.42 -31.92 -26.53
C THR A 111 -16.29 -32.40 -27.97
N PHE A 112 -16.31 -31.45 -28.91
CA PHE A 112 -16.05 -31.73 -30.32
C PHE A 112 -14.64 -32.27 -30.53
N VAL A 113 -14.52 -33.34 -31.31
CA VAL A 113 -13.24 -33.96 -31.64
C VAL A 113 -12.98 -33.88 -33.14
N TRP A 114 -11.87 -33.24 -33.48
CA TRP A 114 -11.47 -33.09 -34.88
C TRP A 114 -10.73 -34.34 -35.36
N GLY A 115 -11.49 -35.32 -35.87
CA GLY A 115 -10.96 -36.60 -36.34
C GLY A 115 -9.77 -36.46 -37.30
N LYS A 116 -9.91 -35.67 -38.38
CA LYS A 116 -8.82 -35.40 -39.35
C LYS A 116 -7.53 -34.86 -38.72
N LYS A 117 -7.64 -34.05 -37.65
CA LYS A 117 -6.48 -33.52 -36.92
C LYS A 117 -5.81 -34.60 -36.09
N LEU A 118 -6.60 -35.46 -35.43
CA LEU A 118 -6.10 -36.62 -34.70
C LEU A 118 -5.37 -37.62 -35.59
N GLU A 119 -5.87 -37.86 -36.81
CA GLU A 119 -5.18 -38.76 -37.75
C GLU A 119 -3.84 -38.18 -38.18
N LYS A 120 -3.80 -36.86 -38.45
CA LYS A 120 -2.56 -36.14 -38.80
C LYS A 120 -1.55 -36.09 -37.64
N GLU A 121 -2.03 -36.04 -36.40
CA GLU A 121 -1.19 -36.13 -35.18
C GLU A 121 -0.78 -37.58 -34.82
N GLY A 122 -1.21 -38.59 -35.59
CA GLY A 122 -0.88 -40.00 -35.32
C GLY A 122 -1.58 -40.59 -34.09
N LYS A 123 -2.63 -39.94 -33.60
CA LYS A 123 -3.35 -40.27 -32.36
C LYS A 123 -4.67 -41.02 -32.60
N ASN A 124 -4.87 -41.59 -33.79
CA ASN A 124 -6.10 -42.30 -34.17
C ASN A 124 -6.45 -43.52 -33.31
N GLY A 125 -5.51 -44.05 -32.54
CA GLY A 125 -5.74 -45.21 -31.67
C GLY A 125 -6.21 -44.87 -30.25
N LEU A 126 -6.27 -43.58 -29.88
CA LEU A 126 -6.72 -43.16 -28.56
C LEU A 126 -8.24 -43.14 -28.48
N THR A 127 -8.79 -43.59 -27.36
CA THR A 127 -10.24 -43.54 -27.13
C THR A 127 -10.71 -42.09 -26.98
N GLN A 128 -11.97 -41.84 -27.35
CA GLN A 128 -12.60 -40.52 -27.21
C GLN A 128 -12.45 -39.95 -25.79
N GLU A 129 -12.60 -40.80 -24.77
CA GLU A 129 -12.44 -40.44 -23.35
C GLU A 129 -11.00 -40.03 -22.98
N GLU A 130 -9.99 -40.65 -23.59
CA GLU A 130 -8.60 -40.26 -23.35
C GLU A 130 -8.27 -38.90 -23.98
N ILE A 131 -8.89 -38.57 -25.11
CA ILE A 131 -8.73 -37.29 -25.82
C ILE A 131 -9.39 -36.16 -25.04
N THR A 132 -10.60 -36.36 -24.53
CA THR A 132 -11.29 -35.37 -23.70
C THR A 132 -10.52 -35.13 -22.40
N LYS A 133 -10.00 -36.19 -21.78
CA LYS A 133 -9.17 -36.09 -20.57
C LYS A 133 -7.85 -35.35 -20.78
N GLN A 134 -7.14 -35.61 -21.88
CA GLN A 134 -5.92 -34.86 -22.22
C GLN A 134 -6.21 -33.37 -22.48
N THR A 135 -7.32 -33.09 -23.15
CA THR A 135 -7.76 -31.71 -23.44
C THR A 135 -8.17 -30.97 -22.16
N SER A 136 -8.93 -31.64 -21.29
CA SER A 136 -9.28 -31.17 -19.95
C SER A 136 -8.06 -30.81 -19.11
N GLN A 137 -7.06 -31.69 -19.09
CA GLN A 137 -5.80 -31.44 -18.38
C GLN A 137 -5.04 -30.24 -18.95
N ARG A 138 -5.02 -30.06 -20.28
CA ARG A 138 -4.38 -28.90 -20.91
C ARG A 138 -5.10 -27.60 -20.56
N ILE A 139 -6.44 -27.57 -20.62
CA ILE A 139 -7.25 -26.41 -20.26
C ILE A 139 -7.03 -26.05 -18.79
N ARG A 140 -7.03 -27.05 -17.90
CA ARG A 140 -6.75 -26.85 -16.47
C ARG A 140 -5.37 -26.23 -16.23
N LYS A 141 -4.33 -26.76 -16.87
CA LYS A 141 -2.96 -26.21 -16.76
C LYS A 141 -2.90 -24.76 -17.25
N ASN A 142 -3.49 -24.47 -18.41
CA ASN A 142 -3.56 -23.10 -18.92
C ASN A 142 -4.32 -22.16 -17.96
N LEU A 143 -5.42 -22.63 -17.36
CA LEU A 143 -6.21 -21.82 -16.42
C LEU A 143 -5.43 -21.55 -15.12
N THR A 144 -4.71 -22.54 -14.59
CA THR A 144 -3.86 -22.36 -13.41
C THR A 144 -2.70 -21.42 -13.70
N GLU A 145 -2.02 -21.60 -14.84
CA GLU A 145 -0.93 -20.72 -15.27
C GLU A 145 -1.45 -19.28 -15.47
N ALA A 146 -2.60 -19.10 -16.13
CA ALA A 146 -3.22 -17.78 -16.29
C ALA A 146 -3.58 -17.13 -14.95
N ALA A 147 -4.09 -17.90 -13.99
CA ALA A 147 -4.39 -17.40 -12.64
C ALA A 147 -3.11 -16.99 -11.88
N GLU A 148 -2.02 -17.73 -12.04
CA GLU A 148 -0.71 -17.37 -11.47
C GLU A 148 -0.16 -16.09 -12.12
N PHE A 149 -0.21 -15.97 -13.44
CA PHE A 149 0.20 -14.72 -14.12
C PHE A 149 -0.62 -13.52 -13.67
N LYS A 150 -1.94 -13.68 -13.50
CA LYS A 150 -2.81 -12.63 -12.96
C LYS A 150 -2.38 -12.25 -11.55
N ARG A 151 -2.16 -13.22 -10.66
CA ARG A 151 -1.68 -12.97 -9.29
C ARG A 151 -0.34 -12.24 -9.26
N ILE A 152 0.61 -12.64 -10.11
CA ILE A 152 1.91 -11.99 -10.22
C ILE A 152 1.73 -10.54 -10.67
N ARG A 153 0.91 -10.29 -11.70
CA ARG A 153 0.62 -8.94 -12.18
C ARG A 153 -0.01 -8.08 -11.08
N ASP A 154 -1.02 -8.59 -10.39
CA ASP A 154 -1.73 -7.88 -9.33
C ASP A 154 -0.78 -7.61 -8.14
N SER A 155 0.04 -8.58 -7.75
CA SER A 155 1.05 -8.40 -6.69
C SER A 155 2.11 -7.36 -7.05
N ARG A 156 2.54 -7.32 -8.32
CA ARG A 156 3.50 -6.32 -8.81
C ARG A 156 2.87 -4.93 -8.88
N ALA A 157 1.60 -4.84 -9.24
CA ALA A 157 0.85 -3.58 -9.24
C ALA A 157 0.69 -3.05 -7.81
N ALA A 158 0.27 -3.91 -6.86
CA ALA A 158 0.17 -3.56 -5.45
C ALA A 158 1.52 -3.14 -4.86
N ALA A 159 2.60 -3.89 -5.10
CA ALA A 159 3.93 -3.52 -4.62
C ALA A 159 4.44 -2.19 -5.19
N LYS A 160 4.07 -1.85 -6.43
CA LYS A 160 4.41 -0.56 -7.04
C LYS A 160 3.61 0.58 -6.39
N GLU A 161 2.32 0.36 -6.15
CA GLU A 161 1.45 1.32 -5.47
C GLU A 161 1.93 1.59 -4.04
N ASP A 162 2.24 0.53 -3.26
CA ASP A 162 2.79 0.63 -1.91
C ASP A 162 4.12 1.39 -1.89
N ALA A 163 5.01 1.13 -2.85
CA ALA A 163 6.27 1.85 -2.97
C ALA A 163 6.07 3.34 -3.32
N GLU A 164 5.08 3.66 -4.15
CA GLU A 164 4.75 5.04 -4.51
C GLU A 164 4.11 5.80 -3.35
N MET A 165 3.24 5.14 -2.58
CA MET A 165 2.68 5.67 -1.33
C MET A 165 3.79 5.92 -0.30
N MET A 166 4.68 4.96 -0.07
CA MET A 166 5.82 5.15 0.82
C MET A 166 6.74 6.29 0.37
N LYS A 167 6.95 6.45 -0.94
CA LYS A 167 7.72 7.57 -1.48
C LYS A 167 7.02 8.91 -1.22
N ARG A 168 5.72 9.03 -1.48
CA ARG A 168 4.95 10.26 -1.18
C ARG A 168 5.03 10.60 0.31
N ASP A 169 4.86 9.61 1.18
CA ASP A 169 4.95 9.80 2.62
C ASP A 169 6.36 10.22 3.07
N ALA A 170 7.40 9.65 2.46
CA ALA A 170 8.78 10.05 2.72
C ALA A 170 9.05 11.49 2.26
N ASP A 171 8.54 11.88 1.09
CA ASP A 171 8.68 13.24 0.55
C ASP A 171 7.94 14.25 1.43
N LEU A 172 6.72 13.94 1.89
CA LEU A 172 5.96 14.79 2.82
C LEU A 172 6.68 14.95 4.17
N ARG A 173 7.18 13.85 4.74
CA ARG A 173 7.97 13.90 5.99
C ARG A 173 9.26 14.70 5.80
N SER A 174 9.95 14.52 4.68
CA SER A 174 11.16 15.29 4.36
C SER A 174 10.87 16.77 4.22
N GLY A 175 9.73 17.14 3.60
CA GLY A 175 9.26 18.52 3.53
C GLY A 175 9.02 19.11 4.92
N GLN A 176 8.24 18.44 5.76
CA GLN A 176 7.97 18.90 7.13
C GLN A 176 9.25 19.06 7.97
N MET A 177 10.19 18.11 7.86
CA MET A 177 11.49 18.20 8.53
C MET A 177 12.37 19.33 7.97
N SER A 178 12.14 19.76 6.73
CA SER A 178 12.84 20.90 6.14
C SER A 178 12.24 22.21 6.62
N ASP A 179 10.91 22.32 6.63
CA ASP A 179 10.20 23.51 7.13
C ASP A 179 10.52 23.80 8.60
N THR A 180 10.59 22.74 9.42
CA THR A 180 10.96 22.87 10.84
C THR A 180 12.39 23.36 11.02
N LYS A 181 13.35 22.79 10.30
CA LYS A 181 14.75 23.25 10.30
C LYS A 181 14.88 24.68 9.77
N GLU A 182 14.08 25.06 8.78
CA GLU A 182 14.07 26.43 8.27
C GLU A 182 13.59 27.42 9.34
N ARG A 183 12.52 27.09 10.08
CA ARG A 183 12.05 27.91 11.22
C ARG A 183 13.10 28.04 12.31
N GLU A 184 13.76 26.93 12.68
CA GLU A 184 14.87 26.94 13.64
C GLU A 184 16.02 27.85 13.16
N PHE A 185 16.39 27.75 11.89
CA PHE A 185 17.42 28.61 11.30
C PHE A 185 17.00 30.09 11.29
N GLN A 186 15.76 30.40 10.94
CA GLN A 186 15.24 31.78 10.99
C GLN A 186 15.29 32.34 12.41
N LEU A 187 14.90 31.55 13.40
CA LEU A 187 14.99 31.91 14.81
C LEU A 187 16.44 32.20 15.23
N ASP A 188 17.38 31.33 14.87
CA ASP A 188 18.81 31.53 15.18
C ASP A 188 19.39 32.75 14.48
N GLN A 189 19.01 33.00 13.22
CA GLN A 189 19.37 34.23 12.51
C GLN A 189 18.84 35.47 13.23
N VAL A 190 17.59 35.45 13.71
CA VAL A 190 17.02 36.56 14.49
C VAL A 190 17.82 36.79 15.77
N LYS A 191 18.15 35.73 16.53
CA LYS A 191 18.97 35.81 17.75
C LYS A 191 20.35 36.41 17.49
N GLU A 192 21.08 35.88 16.49
CA GLU A 192 22.42 36.37 16.14
C GLU A 192 22.38 37.82 15.67
N ARG A 193 21.36 38.18 14.87
CA ARG A 193 21.16 39.55 14.42
C ARG A 193 20.88 40.50 15.58
N THR A 194 20.08 40.08 16.56
CA THR A 194 19.80 40.82 17.80
C THR A 194 21.08 41.01 18.60
N ARG A 195 21.86 39.95 18.81
CA ARG A 195 23.15 39.99 19.50
C ARG A 195 24.11 41.01 18.87
N ILE A 196 24.33 40.92 17.56
CA ILE A 196 25.24 41.80 16.82
C ILE A 196 24.78 43.27 16.90
N ARG A 197 23.48 43.54 16.81
CA ARG A 197 22.94 44.91 16.92
C ARG A 197 23.17 45.54 18.28
N ILE A 198 23.02 44.75 19.33
CA ILE A 198 23.27 45.16 20.72
C ILE A 198 24.76 45.47 20.90
N GLU A 199 25.65 44.57 20.47
CA GLU A 199 27.10 44.77 20.53
C GLU A 199 27.56 46.01 19.74
N GLN A 200 26.89 46.34 18.64
CA GLN A 200 27.18 47.51 17.81
C GLN A 200 26.51 48.81 18.29
N GLY A 201 25.77 48.80 19.40
CA GLY A 201 25.11 50.00 19.95
C GLY A 201 23.95 50.54 19.11
N ARG A 202 23.41 49.73 18.20
CA ARG A 202 22.29 50.08 17.29
C ARG A 202 21.08 49.17 17.51
N ALA A 203 20.85 48.79 18.76
CA ALA A 203 19.76 47.91 19.13
C ALA A 203 18.40 48.52 18.79
N LYS A 204 17.49 47.72 18.22
CA LYS A 204 16.08 48.09 18.11
C LYS A 204 15.35 47.83 19.44
N ALA A 205 14.16 48.42 19.60
CA ALA A 205 13.29 48.12 20.74
C ALA A 205 13.07 46.60 20.93
N ILE A 206 12.77 45.87 19.84
CA ILE A 206 12.59 44.41 19.88
C ILE A 206 13.85 43.67 20.36
N ASP A 207 15.05 44.16 20.03
CA ASP A 207 16.31 43.53 20.40
C ASP A 207 16.54 43.65 21.93
N LEU A 208 16.27 44.84 22.49
CA LEU A 208 16.38 45.11 23.93
C LEU A 208 15.32 44.35 24.73
N LEU A 209 14.08 44.33 24.22
CA LEU A 209 12.97 43.57 24.79
C LEU A 209 13.27 42.07 24.77
N THR A 210 13.76 41.53 23.66
CA THR A 210 14.15 40.12 23.56
C THR A 210 15.26 39.76 24.56
N ARG A 211 16.25 40.65 24.72
CA ARG A 211 17.30 40.49 25.73
C ARG A 211 16.73 40.48 27.15
N TYR A 212 15.78 41.37 27.45
CA TYR A 212 15.08 41.43 28.74
C TYR A 212 14.33 40.12 29.02
N ALA A 213 13.55 39.63 28.07
CA ALA A 213 12.78 38.38 28.20
C ALA A 213 13.67 37.16 28.45
N ARG A 214 14.86 37.15 27.85
CA ARG A 214 15.86 36.09 28.03
C ARG A 214 16.62 36.19 29.33
N PHE A 215 16.83 37.41 29.82
CA PHE A 215 17.45 37.63 31.13
C PHE A 215 16.52 37.20 32.28
N THR A 216 15.19 37.28 32.09
CA THR A 216 14.23 36.75 33.05
C THR A 216 14.13 35.21 33.07
N ASP A 217 14.73 34.53 32.09
CA ASP A 217 14.80 33.07 32.06
C ASP A 217 16.08 32.58 32.76
N GLU A 218 15.94 32.08 33.99
CA GLU A 218 17.06 31.62 34.84
C GLU A 218 17.93 30.52 34.20
N ASN A 219 17.40 29.82 33.18
CA ASN A 219 18.12 28.75 32.47
C ASN A 219 18.88 29.24 31.22
N SER A 220 18.81 30.53 30.87
CA SER A 220 19.48 31.05 29.68
C SER A 220 21.00 31.19 29.90
N PRO A 221 21.86 30.67 29.00
CA PRO A 221 23.31 30.86 29.09
C PRO A 221 23.75 32.33 29.05
N GLU A 222 22.90 33.21 28.51
CA GLU A 222 23.14 34.66 28.42
C GLU A 222 22.99 35.37 29.77
N PHE A 223 22.24 34.79 30.72
CA PHE A 223 22.12 35.25 32.11
C PHE A 223 23.47 35.17 32.86
N GLN A 224 24.29 34.16 32.55
CA GLN A 224 25.57 33.91 33.24
C GLN A 224 26.75 34.71 32.66
N THR A 225 26.65 35.20 31.42
CA THR A 225 27.79 35.80 30.70
C THR A 225 27.75 37.34 30.68
N SER A 226 26.58 37.95 30.90
CA SER A 226 26.38 39.39 30.71
C SER A 226 26.24 40.13 32.05
N ALA A 227 27.32 40.22 32.83
CA ALA A 227 27.31 40.86 34.15
C ALA A 227 27.21 42.41 34.12
N ASP A 228 27.36 43.04 32.95
CA ASP A 228 27.41 44.50 32.78
C ASP A 228 26.08 45.11 32.26
N PHE A 229 24.97 44.36 32.30
CA PHE A 229 23.68 44.86 31.82
C PHE A 229 22.91 45.56 32.94
N GLU A 230 22.76 46.88 32.85
CA GLU A 230 21.84 47.64 33.70
C GLU A 230 20.42 47.47 33.16
N LEU A 231 19.61 46.72 33.91
CA LEU A 231 18.23 46.41 33.57
C LEU A 231 17.37 47.67 33.72
N GLU A 232 17.13 48.37 32.62
CA GLU A 232 16.25 49.53 32.56
C GLU A 232 14.79 49.08 32.32
N ASN A 233 13.83 49.97 32.56
CA ASN A 233 12.42 49.63 32.45
C ASN A 233 12.07 49.28 30.98
N PRO A 234 11.40 48.14 30.69
CA PRO A 234 10.99 47.77 29.33
C PRO A 234 10.21 48.85 28.58
N VAL A 235 9.45 49.68 29.31
CA VAL A 235 8.69 50.80 28.75
C VAL A 235 9.59 51.95 28.32
N GLU A 236 10.74 52.13 28.98
CA GLU A 236 11.73 53.15 28.63
C GLU A 236 12.48 52.77 27.35
N TYR A 237 12.80 51.47 27.15
CA TYR A 237 13.37 51.00 25.88
C TYR A 237 12.47 51.27 24.68
N MET A 238 11.15 51.10 24.84
CA MET A 238 10.18 51.44 23.80
C MET A 238 10.15 52.96 23.55
N LYS A 239 10.11 53.78 24.60
CA LYS A 239 10.08 55.25 24.45
C LYS A 239 11.37 55.83 23.87
N ALA A 240 12.52 55.25 24.21
CA ALA A 240 13.82 55.68 23.72
C ALA A 240 14.04 55.32 22.24
N SER A 241 13.55 54.15 21.82
CA SER A 241 13.78 53.62 20.48
C SER A 241 12.68 53.98 19.47
N CYS A 242 11.41 54.07 19.91
CA CYS A 242 10.25 54.33 19.05
C CYS A 242 9.76 55.78 19.21
N ARG A 243 10.27 56.66 18.32
CA ARG A 243 9.98 58.10 18.38
C ARG A 243 8.65 58.45 17.71
N THR A 244 8.24 57.69 16.70
CA THR A 244 7.03 57.92 15.89
C THR A 244 5.95 56.89 16.23
N SER A 245 4.68 57.14 15.89
CA SER A 245 3.61 56.12 15.99
C SER A 245 3.89 54.92 15.08
N GLU A 246 4.43 55.16 13.87
CA GLU A 246 4.83 54.14 12.91
C GLU A 246 5.90 53.18 13.50
N ASP A 247 6.88 53.71 14.23
CA ASP A 247 7.92 52.90 14.88
C ASP A 247 7.35 51.94 15.95
N ILE A 248 6.21 52.31 16.56
CA ILE A 248 5.54 51.46 17.56
C ILE A 248 4.69 50.39 16.84
N GLU A 249 4.07 50.72 15.71
CA GLU A 249 3.37 49.75 14.86
C GLU A 249 4.34 48.70 14.30
N ASP A 250 5.49 49.12 13.79
CA ASP A 250 6.58 48.23 13.37
C ASP A 250 7.05 47.33 14.51
N LEU A 251 7.18 47.87 15.73
CA LEU A 251 7.53 47.08 16.91
C LEU A 251 6.47 46.01 17.21
N ILE A 252 5.18 46.32 17.08
CA ILE A 252 4.10 45.35 17.30
C ILE A 252 4.19 44.21 16.29
N GLU A 253 4.47 44.50 15.02
CA GLU A 253 4.64 43.47 13.99
C GLU A 253 5.94 42.65 14.19
N ASP A 254 7.03 43.30 14.62
CA ASP A 254 8.27 42.62 15.00
C ASP A 254 8.04 41.65 16.19
N ILE A 255 7.26 42.06 17.20
CA ILE A 255 6.87 41.22 18.35
C ILE A 255 6.03 40.02 17.88
N ARG A 256 5.09 40.23 16.97
CA ARG A 256 4.25 39.14 16.42
C ARG A 256 5.10 38.12 15.68
N THR A 257 5.98 38.58 14.80
CA THR A 257 6.88 37.73 14.03
C THR A 257 7.83 36.95 14.95
N TYR A 258 8.39 37.61 15.96
CA TYR A 258 9.23 36.95 16.96
C TYR A 258 8.50 35.84 17.72
N ARG A 259 7.26 36.13 18.15
CA ARG A 259 6.42 35.18 18.89
C ARG A 259 6.02 33.96 18.06
N GLU A 260 5.78 34.15 16.76
CA GLU A 260 5.53 33.04 15.83
C GLU A 260 6.75 32.14 15.65
N LEU A 261 7.96 32.72 15.62
CA LEU A 261 9.21 31.98 15.49
C LEU A 261 9.61 31.26 16.79
N ASP A 262 9.47 31.90 17.94
CA ASP A 262 9.88 31.38 19.27
C ASP A 262 8.90 30.35 19.86
N GLY A 263 7.82 30.05 19.14
CA GLY A 263 6.94 28.91 19.46
C GLY A 263 6.05 29.09 20.68
N TRP A 264 5.78 30.33 21.12
CA TRP A 264 4.82 30.69 22.19
C TRP A 264 5.07 30.06 23.58
N ALA A 265 6.12 29.27 23.76
CA ALA A 265 6.29 28.43 24.94
C ALA A 265 6.71 29.24 26.19
N ASN A 266 7.53 30.28 26.00
CA ASN A 266 8.06 31.08 27.10
C ASN A 266 7.63 32.56 26.93
N ASN A 267 7.20 33.19 28.04
CA ASN A 267 6.93 34.62 28.15
C ASN A 267 5.76 35.19 27.32
N HIS A 268 4.77 34.36 26.95
CA HIS A 268 3.56 34.81 26.21
C HIS A 268 2.84 36.00 26.88
N ILE A 269 2.64 35.94 28.20
CA ILE A 269 1.96 36.99 28.97
C ILE A 269 2.75 38.29 28.89
N TRP A 270 4.07 38.20 29.03
CA TRP A 270 4.95 39.36 28.96
C TRP A 270 4.90 40.05 27.60
N TRP A 271 4.96 39.29 26.50
CA TRP A 271 4.81 39.86 25.15
C TRP A 271 3.43 40.47 24.92
N ALA A 272 2.37 39.86 25.46
CA ALA A 272 1.02 40.41 25.37
C ALA A 272 0.88 41.73 26.15
N ASP A 273 1.46 41.80 27.35
CA ASP A 273 1.46 43.02 28.18
C ASP A 273 2.26 44.14 27.51
N ILE A 274 3.43 43.84 26.92
CA ILE A 274 4.22 44.81 26.17
C ILE A 274 3.48 45.29 24.93
N THR A 275 2.81 44.40 24.19
CA THR A 275 1.98 44.77 23.03
C THR A 275 0.83 45.69 23.46
N ARG A 276 0.15 45.38 24.56
CA ARG A 276 -0.93 46.21 25.13
C ARG A 276 -0.44 47.61 25.52
N ILE A 277 0.76 47.71 26.09
CA ILE A 277 1.38 48.99 26.45
C ILE A 277 1.73 49.78 25.18
N ALA A 278 2.26 49.13 24.16
CA ALA A 278 2.56 49.75 22.85
C ALA A 278 1.27 50.29 22.19
N GLU A 279 0.18 49.53 22.20
CA GLU A 279 -1.13 49.95 21.71
C GLU A 279 -1.70 51.16 22.50
N ASP A 280 -1.57 51.17 23.83
CA ASP A 280 -2.00 52.31 24.65
C ASP A 280 -1.17 53.56 24.36
N GLU A 281 0.14 53.41 24.11
CA GLU A 281 1.02 54.52 23.76
C GLU A 281 0.63 55.12 22.39
N ILE A 282 0.30 54.30 21.39
CA ILE A 282 -0.27 54.78 20.12
C ILE A 282 -1.57 55.53 20.38
N ALA A 283 -2.50 54.93 21.13
CA ALA A 283 -3.80 55.54 21.43
C ALA A 283 -3.64 56.88 22.20
N ARG A 284 -2.63 56.99 23.06
CA ARG A 284 -2.28 58.21 23.79
C ARG A 284 -1.75 59.29 22.86
N ARG A 285 -0.84 58.95 21.95
CA ARG A 285 -0.28 59.89 20.96
C ARG A 285 -1.36 60.41 20.01
N VAL A 286 -2.27 59.55 19.57
CA VAL A 286 -3.44 59.95 18.76
C VAL A 286 -4.36 60.92 19.52
N LYS A 287 -4.63 60.64 20.80
CA LYS A 287 -5.44 61.55 21.65
C LYS A 287 -4.73 62.87 21.95
N GLN A 288 -3.39 62.86 22.07
CA GLN A 288 -2.59 64.07 22.24
C GLN A 288 -2.59 64.92 20.98
N ASN A 289 -2.35 64.34 19.81
CA ASN A 289 -2.44 65.03 18.53
C ASN A 289 -3.83 65.64 18.32
N SER A 290 -4.90 64.90 18.61
CA SER A 290 -6.27 65.42 18.52
C SER A 290 -6.54 66.61 19.46
N ARG A 291 -5.92 66.63 20.66
CA ARG A 291 -6.02 67.76 21.60
C ARG A 291 -5.17 68.96 21.16
N GLU A 292 -4.00 68.72 20.60
CA GLU A 292 -3.14 69.76 20.03
C GLU A 292 -3.79 70.41 18.80
N ASP A 293 -4.45 69.63 17.94
CA ASP A 293 -5.21 70.14 16.79
C ASP A 293 -6.35 71.07 17.23
N VAL A 294 -7.10 70.69 18.27
CA VAL A 294 -8.14 71.56 18.86
C VAL A 294 -7.52 72.83 19.45
N HIS A 295 -6.37 72.71 20.13
CA HIS A 295 -5.69 73.86 20.73
C HIS A 295 -5.12 74.81 19.66
N GLU A 296 -4.60 74.29 18.55
CA GLU A 296 -4.10 75.09 17.44
C GLU A 296 -5.24 75.75 16.65
N SER A 297 -6.37 75.06 16.46
CA SER A 297 -7.59 75.65 15.87
C SER A 297 -8.13 76.80 16.72
N VAL A 298 -8.25 76.63 18.04
CA VAL A 298 -8.68 77.70 18.96
C VAL A 298 -7.67 78.85 18.97
N LYS A 299 -6.37 78.56 18.95
CA LYS A 299 -5.32 79.59 18.87
C LYS A 299 -5.38 80.37 17.55
N GLN A 300 -5.67 79.72 16.43
CA GLN A 300 -5.89 80.38 15.14
C GLN A 300 -7.14 81.27 15.17
N GLU A 301 -8.25 80.81 15.75
CA GLU A 301 -9.47 81.62 15.93
C GLU A 301 -9.23 82.83 16.84
N VAL A 302 -8.50 82.67 17.92
CA VAL A 302 -8.11 83.79 18.79
C VAL A 302 -7.25 84.79 18.03
N GLN A 303 -6.26 84.32 17.26
CA GLN A 303 -5.41 85.19 16.45
C GLN A 303 -6.17 85.92 15.33
N THR A 304 -7.21 85.32 14.73
CA THR A 304 -8.05 86.00 13.74
C THR A 304 -8.98 87.02 14.39
N LEU A 305 -9.57 86.72 15.54
CA LEU A 305 -10.37 87.68 16.32
C LEU A 305 -9.57 88.93 16.72
N PHE A 306 -8.30 88.76 17.09
CA PHE A 306 -7.42 89.89 17.43
C PHE A 306 -6.93 90.68 16.19
N LYS A 307 -6.98 90.12 14.98
CA LYS A 307 -6.63 90.83 13.74
C LYS A 307 -7.78 91.67 13.16
N VAL A 308 -9.03 91.41 13.53
CA VAL A 308 -10.22 92.11 13.00
C VAL A 308 -10.60 93.36 13.81
N ARG A 309 -9.96 93.61 14.96
CA ARG A 309 -10.12 94.84 15.75
C ARG A 309 -8.91 95.75 15.65
N PHE A 310 -8.72 96.37 14.50
CA PHE A 310 -8.08 97.69 14.32
C PHE A 310 -8.62 98.32 13.04
#